data_AF-S3NUL2-F1
#
_entry.id   AF-S3NUL2-F1
#
_cell.length_a   1.000
_cell.length_b   1.000
_cell.length_c   1.000
_cell.angle_alpha   90.00
_cell.angle_beta   90.00
_cell.angle_gamma   90.00
#
_symmetry.space_group_name_H-M   'P 1'
#
loop_
_entity.id
_entity.type
_entity.pdbx_description
1 polymer ?
#
loop_
_entity_poly.entity_id
_entity_poly.type
_entity_poly.pdbx_seq_one_letter_code
_entity_poly.pdbx_strand_id
1 'polypeptide(L)'
;MSASTTHILPVLIGDAKKCKAAAQYLLNHKAIYLQPINYPTVPIGTERFRVNVTPHHSEAQIYALADALEEVFYKFDVPFLKEAAF
;
A
#
# COMPACT_ATOMS: atom_id res chain seq x y z
N MET A 1 9.65 -0.62 -12.23
CA MET A 1 10.18 0.37 -11.26
C MET A 1 11.33 -0.31 -10.53
N SER A 2 12.45 0.37 -10.29
CA SER A 2 13.50 -0.17 -9.42
C SER A 2 12.99 -0.24 -7.98
N ALA A 3 13.35 -1.28 -7.24
CA ALA A 3 13.02 -1.41 -5.83
C ALA A 3 13.50 -0.19 -5.03
N SER A 4 12.79 0.17 -3.95
CA SER A 4 13.21 1.25 -3.05
C SER A 4 14.58 0.93 -2.46
N THR A 5 15.49 1.89 -2.46
CA THR A 5 16.82 1.77 -1.83
C THR A 5 16.81 2.24 -0.37
N THR A 6 15.61 2.49 0.19
CA THR A 6 15.41 3.02 1.55
C THR A 6 14.41 2.16 2.32
N HIS A 7 14.26 2.43 3.62
CA HIS A 7 13.32 1.74 4.51
C HIS A 7 11.84 2.12 4.26
N ILE A 8 11.57 3.10 3.39
CA ILE A 8 10.21 3.50 3.02
C ILE A 8 9.81 2.71 1.76
N LEU A 9 8.74 1.93 1.88
CA LEU A 9 8.21 1.08 0.82
C LEU A 9 6.90 1.70 0.28
N PRO A 10 6.92 2.30 -0.92
CA PRO A 10 5.71 2.88 -1.51
C PRO A 10 4.81 1.78 -2.12
N VAL A 11 3.52 1.81 -1.80
CA VAL A 11 2.49 0.96 -2.42
C VAL A 11 1.53 1.85 -3.19
N LEU A 12 1.65 1.86 -4.52
CA LEU A 12 0.89 2.74 -5.41
C LEU A 12 -0.59 2.30 -5.50
N ILE A 13 -1.50 3.26 -5.32
CA ILE A 13 -2.95 3.07 -5.51
C ILE A 13 -3.46 3.88 -6.70
N GLY A 14 -2.91 5.10 -6.89
CA GLY A 14 -3.15 5.95 -8.07
C GLY A 14 -4.52 6.64 -8.13
N ASP A 15 -5.34 6.52 -7.09
CA ASP A 15 -6.60 7.25 -6.94
C ASP A 15 -6.87 7.58 -5.48
N ALA A 16 -7.19 8.85 -5.18
CA ALA A 16 -7.38 9.32 -3.81
C ALA A 16 -8.60 8.71 -3.09
N LYS A 17 -9.69 8.43 -3.82
CA LYS A 17 -10.90 7.83 -3.23
C LYS A 17 -10.64 6.37 -2.90
N LYS A 18 -10.05 5.61 -3.83
CA LYS A 18 -9.62 4.22 -3.62
C LYS A 18 -8.62 4.13 -2.47
N CYS A 19 -7.62 5.01 -2.42
CA CYS A 19 -6.59 5.02 -1.37
C CYS A 19 -7.19 5.24 0.03
N LYS A 20 -8.12 6.19 0.17
CA LYS A 20 -8.84 6.41 1.44
C LYS A 20 -9.73 5.23 1.83
N ALA A 21 -10.48 4.67 0.88
CA ALA A 21 -11.35 3.53 1.13
C ALA A 21 -10.55 2.27 1.53
N ALA A 22 -9.42 2.04 0.86
CA ALA A 22 -8.47 0.97 1.19
C ALA A 22 -7.90 1.13 2.60
N ALA A 23 -7.50 2.34 2.99
CA ALA A 23 -7.03 2.61 4.36
C ALA A 23 -8.10 2.27 5.41
N GLN A 24 -9.35 2.69 5.16
CA GLN A 24 -10.46 2.40 6.05
C GLN A 24 -10.75 0.90 6.14
N TYR A 25 -10.66 0.20 5.01
CA TYR A 25 -10.84 -1.25 4.96
C TYR A 25 -9.77 -1.99 5.77
N LEU A 26 -8.50 -1.65 5.55
CA LEU A 26 -7.36 -2.23 6.28
C LEU A 26 -7.51 -2.02 7.78
N LEU A 27 -7.88 -0.81 8.20
CA LEU A 27 -8.07 -0.49 9.61
C LEU A 27 -9.21 -1.30 10.23
N ASN A 28 -10.38 -1.29 9.59
CA ASN A 28 -11.60 -1.85 10.19
C ASN A 28 -11.70 -3.37 10.10
N HIS A 29 -11.13 -3.98 9.07
CA HIS A 29 -11.32 -5.41 8.77
C HIS A 29 -10.05 -6.24 8.95
N LYS A 30 -8.87 -5.60 8.89
CA LYS A 30 -7.57 -6.28 9.00
C LYS A 30 -6.78 -5.83 10.24
N ALA A 31 -7.31 -4.88 11.02
CA ALA A 31 -6.61 -4.25 12.14
C ALA A 31 -5.23 -3.66 11.75
N ILE A 32 -5.08 -3.23 10.50
CA ILE A 32 -3.86 -2.64 9.96
C ILE A 32 -4.07 -1.16 9.72
N TYR A 33 -3.28 -0.32 10.39
CA TYR A 33 -3.27 1.11 10.14
C TYR A 33 -2.21 1.48 9.10
N LEU A 34 -2.65 1.84 7.89
CA LEU A 34 -1.81 2.50 6.88
C LEU A 34 -2.42 3.85 6.49
N GLN A 35 -1.61 4.90 6.59
CA GLN A 35 -2.06 6.25 6.25
C GLN A 35 -2.09 6.44 4.72
N PRO A 36 -3.24 6.82 4.14
CA PRO A 36 -3.32 7.13 2.73
C PRO A 36 -2.64 8.48 2.45
N ILE A 37 -1.63 8.49 1.58
CA ILE A 37 -0.94 9.72 1.17
C ILE A 37 -1.53 10.19 -0.16
N ASN A 38 -2.21 11.33 -0.11
CA ASN A 38 -2.91 11.94 -1.24
C ASN A 38 -2.41 13.37 -1.49
N TYR A 39 -2.99 14.06 -2.47
CA TYR A 39 -2.78 15.51 -2.67
C TYR A 39 -3.10 16.31 -1.39
N PRO A 40 -2.31 17.34 -1.04
CA PRO A 40 -1.19 17.94 -1.78
C PRO A 40 0.18 17.29 -1.53
N THR A 41 0.26 16.26 -0.68
CA THR A 41 1.54 15.64 -0.30
C THR A 41 2.19 14.86 -1.46
N VAL A 42 1.37 14.31 -2.36
CA VAL A 42 1.82 13.69 -3.61
C VAL A 42 0.98 14.19 -4.79
N PRO A 43 1.52 14.22 -6.02
CA PRO A 43 0.76 14.55 -7.21
C PRO A 43 -0.47 13.64 -7.39
N ILE A 44 -1.53 14.21 -7.96
CA ILE A 44 -2.76 13.48 -8.33
C ILE A 44 -2.41 12.33 -9.29
N GLY A 45 -3.03 11.17 -9.09
CA GLY A 45 -2.76 9.95 -9.86
C GLY A 45 -1.56 9.16 -9.33
N THR A 46 -0.91 9.64 -8.27
CA THR A 46 0.24 8.98 -7.64
C THR A 46 0.03 8.71 -6.15
N GLU A 47 -1.23 8.70 -5.72
CA GLU A 47 -1.67 8.37 -4.37
C GLU A 47 -1.20 6.98 -3.97
N ARG A 48 -0.72 6.85 -2.74
CA ARG A 48 -0.03 5.64 -2.30
C ARG A 48 -0.05 5.49 -0.79
N PHE A 49 0.21 4.27 -0.32
CA PHE A 49 0.67 4.05 1.04
C PHE A 49 2.19 4.20 1.12
N ARG A 50 2.68 4.63 2.28
CA ARG A 50 4.10 4.57 2.64
C ARG A 50 4.24 3.58 3.79
N VAL A 51 4.67 2.36 3.47
CA VAL A 51 4.89 1.31 4.46
C VAL A 51 6.28 1.48 5.03
N ASN A 52 6.37 1.54 6.36
CA ASN A 52 7.63 1.63 7.09
C ASN A 52 7.73 0.40 8.00
N VAL A 53 8.57 -0.56 7.62
CA VAL A 53 8.83 -1.75 8.44
C VAL A 53 9.92 -1.40 9.47
N THR A 54 9.76 -1.86 10.69
CA THR A 54 10.74 -1.68 11.77
C THR A 54 11.21 -3.03 12.30
N PRO A 55 12.35 -3.13 13.00
CA PRO A 55 12.82 -4.40 13.59
C PRO A 55 11.85 -5.05 14.58
N HIS A 56 10.84 -4.30 15.06
CA HIS A 56 9.80 -4.83 15.94
C HIS A 56 8.63 -5.50 15.21
N HIS A 57 8.58 -5.41 13.88
CA HIS A 57 7.61 -6.15 13.10
C HIS A 57 8.11 -7.58 12.87
N SER A 58 7.30 -8.56 13.26
CA SER A 58 7.59 -9.97 12.99
C SER A 58 7.33 -10.32 11.52
N GLU A 59 7.93 -11.42 11.05
CA GLU A 59 7.64 -11.96 9.72
C GLU A 59 6.14 -12.22 9.53
N ALA A 60 5.47 -12.77 10.54
CA ALA A 60 4.02 -13.01 10.49
C ALA A 60 3.21 -11.72 10.28
N GLN A 61 3.62 -10.60 10.89
CA GLN A 61 2.97 -9.30 10.66
C GLN A 61 3.25 -8.77 9.25
N ILE A 62 4.44 -9.02 8.70
CA ILE A 62 4.79 -8.63 7.33
C ILE A 62 3.95 -9.42 6.32
N TYR A 63 3.83 -10.74 6.50
CA TYR A 63 2.98 -11.58 5.65
C TYR A 63 1.50 -11.19 5.75
N ALA A 64 0.98 -10.96 6.97
CA ALA A 64 -0.39 -10.50 7.15
C ALA A 64 -0.66 -9.16 6.46
N LEU A 65 0.33 -8.25 6.44
CA LEU A 65 0.23 -7.01 5.68
C LEU A 65 0.23 -7.25 4.17
N ALA A 66 1.09 -8.12 3.66
CA ALA A 66 1.15 -8.45 2.23
C ALA A 66 -0.18 -9.03 1.74
N ASP A 67 -0.74 -10.01 2.45
CA ASP A 67 -2.03 -10.64 2.12
C ASP A 67 -3.17 -9.61 2.17
N ALA A 68 -3.19 -8.75 3.19
CA ALA A 68 -4.20 -7.70 3.32
C ALA A 68 -4.11 -6.65 2.20
N LEU A 69 -2.91 -6.32 1.74
CA LEU A 69 -2.69 -5.45 0.60
C LEU A 69 -3.13 -6.13 -0.71
N GLU A 70 -2.86 -7.42 -0.89
CA GLU A 70 -3.34 -8.16 -2.06
C GLU A 70 -4.88 -8.12 -2.15
N GLU A 71 -5.57 -8.38 -1.03
CA GLU A 71 -7.02 -8.27 -0.95
C GLU A 71 -7.54 -6.86 -1.27
N VAL A 72 -6.84 -5.82 -0.81
CA VAL A 72 -7.14 -4.43 -1.17
C VAL A 72 -7.05 -4.22 -2.68
N PHE A 73 -6.01 -4.75 -3.32
CA PHE A 73 -5.82 -4.57 -4.76
C PHE A 73 -6.96 -5.18 -5.55
N TYR A 74 -7.36 -6.42 -5.23
CA TYR A 74 -8.52 -7.04 -5.86
C TYR A 74 -9.83 -6.31 -5.54
N LYS A 75 -10.06 -5.95 -4.27
CA LYS A 75 -11.31 -5.35 -3.81
C LYS A 75 -11.58 -3.97 -4.42
N PHE A 76 -10.54 -3.16 -4.58
CA PHE A 76 -10.65 -1.79 -5.09
C PHE A 76 -10.23 -1.65 -6.55
N ASP A 77 -10.03 -2.77 -7.25
CA ASP A 77 -9.61 -2.81 -8.65
C ASP A 77 -8.36 -1.94 -8.89
N VAL A 78 -7.34 -2.19 -8.07
CA VAL A 78 -6.01 -1.57 -8.20
C VAL A 78 -5.18 -2.50 -9.07
N PRO A 79 -4.61 -2.02 -10.19
CA PRO A 79 -3.82 -2.88 -11.06
C PRO A 79 -2.51 -3.27 -10.38
N PHE A 80 -2.21 -4.57 -10.37
CA PHE A 80 -0.85 -5.02 -10.11
C PHE A 80 0.04 -4.58 -11.25
N LEU A 81 1.22 -4.06 -10.91
CA LEU A 81 2.25 -3.82 -11.91
C LEU A 81 2.64 -5.19 -12.49
N LYS A 82 2.39 -5.40 -13.78
CA LYS A 82 3.02 -6.51 -14.49
C LYS A 82 4.53 -6.28 -14.41
N GLU A 83 5.27 -7.31 -14.01
CA GLU A 83 6.73 -7.26 -14.14
C GLU A 83 7.07 -6.80 -15.56
N ALA A 84 7.90 -5.76 -15.66
CA ALA A 84 8.56 -5.49 -16.92
C ALA A 84 9.36 -6.77 -17.21
N ALA A 85 9.07 -7.42 -18.34
CA ALA A 85 9.80 -8.60 -18.79
C ALA A 85 11.30 -8.37 -18.57
N PHE A 86 11.91 -9.25 -17.77
CA PHE A 86 13.36 -9.30 -17.60
C PHE A 86 14.03 -9.63 -18.93
#